data_AF-A0A8F1SBD9-F1
#
_entry.id   AF-A0A8F1SBD9-F1
#
_cell.length_a   1.000
_cell.length_b   1.000
_cell.length_c   1.000
_cell.angle_alpha   90.00
_cell.angle_beta   90.00
_cell.angle_gamma   90.00
#
_symmetry.space_group_name_H-M   'P 1'
#
loop_
_entity.id
_entity.type
_entity.pdbx_description
1 polymer ?
#
loop_
_entity_poly.entity_id
_entity_poly.type
_entity_poly.pdbx_seq_one_letter_code
_entity_poly.pdbx_strand_id
1 'polypeptide(L)'
;MSIKLKDGTVVDGQHAAESLKIPRGERPWLEPETASYNQPESFVKQFWMPDLVVIAPGLLYGSLTPALLVRGVTRALAETKAKKVYVCNLVTKPTQTDGFTVADFADEIERFSGVNMDYVL
;
A
#
# COMPACT_ATOMS: atom_id res chain seq x y z
N MET A 1 -2.00 10.88 6.69
CA MET A 1 -2.82 10.35 5.58
C MET A 1 -4.28 10.40 6.00
N SER A 2 -5.22 10.33 5.05
CA SER A 2 -6.63 10.12 5.35
C SER A 2 -7.13 8.84 4.67
N ILE A 3 -8.08 8.15 5.32
CA ILE A 3 -8.82 7.01 4.76
C ILE A 3 -10.28 7.40 4.64
N LYS A 4 -10.88 7.17 3.47
CA LYS A 4 -12.28 7.43 3.19
C LYS A 4 -13.01 6.15 2.78
N LEU A 5 -14.14 5.89 3.44
CA LEU A 5 -15.07 4.81 3.16
C LEU A 5 -16.18 5.27 2.20
N LYS A 6 -16.91 4.32 1.62
CA LYS A 6 -18.02 4.56 0.68
C LYS A 6 -19.20 5.28 1.34
N ASP A 7 -19.42 5.05 2.63
CA ASP A 7 -20.49 5.71 3.40
C ASP A 7 -20.18 7.18 3.74
N GLY A 8 -18.99 7.66 3.38
CA GLY A 8 -18.54 9.02 3.65
C GLY A 8 -17.73 9.17 4.95
N THR A 9 -17.55 8.10 5.72
CA THR A 9 -16.67 8.11 6.89
C THR A 9 -15.24 8.45 6.46
N VAL A 10 -14.64 9.43 7.13
CA VAL A 10 -13.24 9.84 6.94
C VAL A 10 -12.49 9.69 8.26
N VAL A 11 -11.32 9.05 8.21
CA VAL A 11 -10.41 8.93 9.34
C VAL A 11 -9.06 9.52 8.96
N ASP A 12 -8.63 10.51 9.74
CA ASP A 12 -7.34 11.15 9.59
C ASP A 12 -6.31 10.55 10.56
N GLY A 13 -5.12 10.30 10.04
CA GLY A 13 -3.99 9.78 10.81
C GLY A 13 -3.90 8.26 10.81
N GLN A 14 -2.65 7.78 10.74
CA GLN A 14 -2.32 6.37 10.62
C GLN A 14 -2.74 5.55 11.85
N HIS A 15 -2.58 6.12 13.05
CA HIS A 15 -2.96 5.45 14.30
C HIS A 15 -4.49 5.27 14.40
N ALA A 16 -5.27 6.29 14.04
CA ALA A 16 -6.73 6.20 14.05
C ALA A 16 -7.24 5.18 13.02
N ALA A 17 -6.58 5.11 11.85
CA ALA A 17 -6.89 4.15 10.80
C ALA A 17 -6.72 2.69 11.24
N GLU A 18 -5.90 2.37 12.25
CA GLU A 18 -5.74 0.99 12.72
C GLU A 18 -6.99 0.40 13.37
N SER A 19 -7.86 1.26 13.90
CA SER A 19 -9.12 0.87 14.56
C SER A 19 -10.34 1.08 13.66
N LEU A 20 -10.13 1.55 12.42
CA LEU A 20 -11.19 1.73 11.44
C LEU A 20 -11.80 0.39 11.05
N LYS A 21 -13.12 0.32 11.11
CA LYS A 21 -13.91 -0.82 10.62
C LYS A 21 -14.26 -0.58 9.17
N ILE A 22 -13.72 -1.41 8.30
CA ILE A 22 -13.98 -1.41 6.87
C ILE A 22 -15.04 -2.48 6.60
N PRO A 23 -16.20 -2.11 6.01
CA PRO A 23 -17.21 -3.08 5.62
C PRO A 23 -16.62 -4.18 4.72
N ARG A 24 -17.06 -5.43 4.92
CA ARG A 24 -16.54 -6.56 4.14
C ARG A 24 -16.77 -6.35 2.63
N GLY A 25 -15.71 -6.53 1.84
CA GLY A 25 -15.74 -6.33 0.38
C GLY A 25 -15.62 -4.86 -0.04
N GLU A 26 -15.47 -3.93 0.90
CA GLU A 26 -15.17 -2.54 0.60
C GLU A 26 -13.67 -2.31 0.46
N ARG A 27 -13.29 -1.57 -0.58
CA ARG A 27 -11.92 -1.09 -0.80
C ARG A 27 -11.89 0.41 -0.49
N PRO A 28 -11.19 0.86 0.55
CA PRO A 28 -11.17 2.26 0.94
C PRO A 28 -10.32 3.12 0.00
N TRP A 29 -10.63 4.41 -0.05
CA TRP A 29 -9.81 5.42 -0.70
C TRP A 29 -8.80 5.98 0.31
N LEU A 30 -7.53 6.07 -0.08
CA LEU A 30 -6.47 6.60 0.78
C LEU A 30 -5.81 7.79 0.10
N GLU A 31 -5.64 8.87 0.85
CA GLU A 31 -4.90 10.05 0.40
C GLU A 31 -3.67 10.26 1.29
N PRO A 32 -2.46 10.33 0.69
CA PRO A 32 -1.25 10.62 1.44
C PRO A 32 -1.30 12.05 1.98
N GLU A 33 -0.65 12.30 3.12
CA GLU A 33 -0.40 13.67 3.56
C GLU A 33 0.50 14.40 2.56
N THR A 34 0.15 15.63 2.23
CA THR A 34 0.82 16.46 1.21
C THR A 34 2.33 16.56 1.40
N ALA A 35 2.83 16.55 2.63
CA ALA A 35 4.26 16.58 2.94
C ALA A 35 4.99 15.26 2.57
N SER A 36 4.33 14.11 2.72
CA SER A 36 4.90 12.79 2.36
C SER A 36 4.90 12.57 0.85
N TYR A 37 4.01 13.25 0.12
CA TYR A 37 3.87 13.16 -1.33
C TYR A 37 5.03 13.84 -2.11
N ASN A 38 5.71 14.81 -1.49
CA ASN A 38 6.65 15.72 -2.16
C ASN A 38 8.14 15.45 -1.84
N GLN A 39 8.50 14.23 -1.45
CA GLN A 39 9.91 13.88 -1.21
C GLN A 39 10.75 14.10 -2.50
N PRO A 40 11.97 14.67 -2.41
CA PRO A 40 12.79 14.98 -3.58
C PRO A 40 13.10 13.73 -4.41
N GLU A 41 12.71 13.75 -5.68
CA GLU A 41 12.90 12.64 -6.62
C GLU A 41 14.37 12.22 -6.77
N SER A 42 15.30 13.14 -6.51
CA SER A 42 16.75 12.91 -6.58
C SER A 42 17.25 11.87 -5.58
N PHE A 43 16.59 11.70 -4.43
CA PHE A 43 17.05 10.78 -3.38
C PHE A 43 16.83 9.32 -3.77
N VAL A 44 15.68 9.01 -4.37
CA VAL A 44 15.36 7.65 -4.83
C VAL A 44 16.13 7.31 -6.11
N LYS A 45 16.23 8.26 -7.05
CA LYS A 45 16.79 7.95 -8.37
C LYS A 45 18.31 7.77 -8.39
N GLN A 46 19.06 8.42 -7.49
CA GLN A 46 20.53 8.34 -7.51
C GLN A 46 21.09 7.03 -6.93
N PHE A 47 20.31 6.26 -6.15
CA PHE A 47 20.82 5.10 -5.42
C PHE A 47 19.98 3.82 -5.60
N TRP A 48 18.93 3.84 -6.42
CA TRP A 48 17.95 2.75 -6.47
C TRP A 48 17.95 2.04 -7.83
N MET A 49 18.88 1.09 -7.97
CA MET A 49 18.90 0.09 -9.05
C MET A 49 18.81 -1.31 -8.45
N PRO A 50 17.69 -1.67 -7.79
CA PRO A 50 17.55 -3.00 -7.21
C PRO A 50 17.48 -4.07 -8.30
N ASP A 51 18.02 -5.26 -8.03
CA ASP A 51 17.77 -6.46 -8.83
C ASP A 51 16.39 -7.08 -8.49
N LEU A 52 15.93 -6.83 -7.26
CA LEU A 52 14.67 -7.34 -6.69
C LEU A 52 14.05 -6.30 -5.76
N VAL A 53 12.74 -6.11 -5.85
CA VAL A 53 11.95 -5.33 -4.90
C VAL A 53 11.02 -6.26 -4.15
N VAL A 54 11.10 -6.23 -2.82
CA VAL A 54 10.23 -7.02 -1.95
C VAL A 54 9.32 -6.08 -1.17
N ILE A 55 8.01 -6.25 -1.36
CA ILE A 55 6.99 -5.67 -0.50
C ILE A 55 6.76 -6.68 0.64
N ALA A 56 7.29 -6.36 1.80
CA ALA A 56 7.21 -7.20 2.99
C ALA A 56 5.77 -7.23 3.55
N PRO A 57 5.41 -8.25 4.34
CA PRO A 57 4.10 -8.29 4.99
C PRO A 57 3.98 -7.14 5.99
N GLY A 58 2.75 -6.68 6.23
CA GLY A 58 2.51 -5.54 7.10
C GLY A 58 1.05 -5.13 7.18
N LEU A 59 0.74 -4.09 7.96
CA LEU A 59 -0.62 -3.56 8.04
C LEU A 59 -1.00 -2.97 6.68
N LEU A 60 -1.93 -3.59 5.97
CA LEU A 60 -2.26 -3.23 4.59
C LEU A 60 -2.58 -1.73 4.47
N TYR A 61 -3.68 -1.30 5.08
CA TYR A 61 -4.11 0.11 5.05
C TYR A 61 -3.33 1.01 6.01
N GLY A 62 -2.80 0.44 7.08
CA GLY A 62 -2.13 1.18 8.15
C GLY A 62 -0.65 1.44 7.93
N SER A 63 0.07 0.70 7.07
CA SER A 63 1.52 0.88 6.90
C SER A 63 2.02 0.63 5.48
N LEU A 64 1.49 -0.37 4.79
CA LEU A 64 1.94 -0.70 3.42
C LEU A 64 1.41 0.31 2.41
N THR A 65 0.10 0.49 2.35
CA THR A 65 -0.51 1.45 1.42
C THR A 65 0.07 2.87 1.55
N PRO A 66 0.25 3.44 2.76
CA PRO A 66 0.83 4.77 2.90
C PRO A 66 2.25 4.87 2.33
N ALA A 67 3.07 3.83 2.52
CA ALA A 67 4.40 3.77 1.94
C ALA A 67 4.37 3.66 0.41
N LEU A 68 3.43 2.91 -0.15
CA LEU A 68 3.25 2.74 -1.60
C LEU A 68 2.73 4.02 -2.28
N LEU A 69 1.97 4.86 -1.57
CA LEU A 69 1.42 6.12 -2.07
C LEU A 69 2.43 7.29 -2.05
N VAL A 70 3.63 7.09 -1.51
CA VAL A 70 4.71 8.08 -1.63
C VAL A 70 5.11 8.15 -3.11
N ARG A 71 4.96 9.32 -3.73
CA ARG A 71 5.20 9.53 -5.17
C ARG A 71 6.53 8.97 -5.66
N GLY A 72 7.59 9.14 -4.87
CA GLY A 72 8.92 8.58 -5.17
C GLY A 72 8.94 7.05 -5.24
N VAL A 73 8.17 6.36 -4.39
CA VAL A 73 8.07 4.90 -4.33
C VAL A 73 7.25 4.37 -5.51
N THR A 74 6.03 4.88 -5.72
CA THR A 74 5.16 4.46 -6.84
C THR A 74 5.88 4.60 -8.19
N ARG A 75 6.54 5.74 -8.40
CA ARG A 75 7.30 6.00 -9.62
C ARG A 75 8.48 5.05 -9.76
N ALA A 76 9.23 4.82 -8.69
CA ALA A 76 10.40 3.95 -8.76
C ALA A 76 9.97 2.49 -9.05
N LEU A 77 8.89 2.01 -8.45
CA LEU A 77 8.28 0.71 -8.77
C LEU A 77 7.88 0.60 -10.24
N ALA A 78 7.35 1.67 -10.84
CA ALA A 78 6.97 1.73 -12.25
C ALA A 78 8.18 1.80 -13.21
N GLU A 79 9.24 2.53 -12.84
CA GLU A 79 10.43 2.72 -13.69
C GLU A 79 11.45 1.56 -13.58
N THR A 80 11.47 0.84 -12.47
CA THR A 80 12.45 -0.23 -12.24
C THR A 80 12.18 -1.48 -13.08
N LYS A 81 13.25 -2.10 -13.56
CA LYS A 81 13.26 -3.42 -14.23
C LYS A 81 13.36 -4.58 -13.24
N ALA A 82 13.56 -4.30 -11.95
CA ALA A 82 13.59 -5.30 -10.90
C ALA A 82 12.31 -6.14 -10.90
N LYS A 83 12.44 -7.40 -10.49
CA LYS A 83 11.29 -8.23 -10.15
C LYS A 83 10.60 -7.68 -8.90
N LYS A 84 9.28 -7.59 -8.92
CA LYS A 84 8.45 -7.16 -7.78
C LYS A 84 7.83 -8.38 -7.12
N VAL A 85 8.12 -8.58 -5.85
CA VAL A 85 7.60 -9.69 -5.06
C VAL A 85 6.81 -9.11 -3.90
N TYR A 86 5.56 -9.55 -3.74
CA TYR A 86 4.80 -9.31 -2.53
C TYR A 86 4.82 -10.57 -1.66
N VAL A 87 5.22 -10.41 -0.40
CA VAL A 87 5.10 -11.47 0.60
C VAL A 87 3.80 -11.23 1.35
N CYS A 88 2.82 -12.09 1.12
CA CYS A 88 1.48 -11.95 1.62
C CYS A 88 1.43 -11.99 3.14
N ASN A 89 0.47 -11.26 3.69
CA ASN A 89 0.15 -11.37 5.10
C ASN A 89 -0.34 -12.79 5.42
N LEU A 90 0.18 -13.36 6.52
CA LEU A 90 -0.21 -14.69 7.00
C LEU A 90 -1.65 -14.71 7.56
N VAL A 91 -2.10 -13.58 8.10
CA VAL A 91 -3.39 -13.45 8.78
C VAL A 91 -4.13 -12.20 8.33
N THR A 92 -5.45 -12.25 8.40
CA THR A 92 -6.31 -11.09 8.22
C THR A 92 -6.28 -10.21 9.46
N LYS A 93 -6.52 -8.90 9.28
CA LYS A 93 -6.73 -7.96 10.37
C LYS A 93 -8.23 -7.85 10.63
N PRO A 94 -8.69 -8.12 11.87
CA PRO A 94 -10.09 -7.98 12.22
C PRO A 94 -10.63 -6.62 11.80
N THR A 95 -11.83 -6.63 11.24
CA THR A 95 -12.57 -5.46 10.73
C THR A 95 -11.94 -4.72 9.56
N GLN A 96 -10.79 -5.14 9.03
CA GLN A 96 -10.12 -4.46 7.91
C GLN A 96 -9.94 -5.36 6.69
N THR A 97 -9.47 -6.58 6.90
CA THR A 97 -9.22 -7.54 5.82
C THR A 97 -9.92 -8.87 6.09
N ASP A 98 -11.03 -8.84 6.82
CA ASP A 98 -11.81 -10.04 7.12
C ASP A 98 -12.25 -10.78 5.83
N GLY A 99 -11.85 -12.04 5.74
CA GLY A 99 -12.15 -12.89 4.61
C GLY A 99 -11.33 -12.60 3.35
N PHE A 100 -10.27 -11.79 3.44
CA PHE A 100 -9.32 -11.63 2.35
C PHE A 100 -8.61 -12.96 2.05
N THR A 101 -8.55 -13.29 0.78
CA THR A 101 -7.67 -14.31 0.22
C THR A 101 -6.31 -13.69 -0.13
N VAL A 102 -5.32 -14.53 -0.47
CA VAL A 102 -4.03 -14.06 -0.99
C VAL A 102 -4.21 -13.17 -2.22
N ALA A 103 -5.17 -13.48 -3.09
CA ALA A 103 -5.48 -12.67 -4.27
C ALA A 103 -6.02 -11.29 -3.87
N ASP A 104 -6.88 -11.19 -2.85
CA ASP A 104 -7.40 -9.90 -2.38
C ASP A 104 -6.28 -8.99 -1.82
N PHE A 105 -5.31 -9.58 -1.11
CA PHE A 105 -4.15 -8.82 -0.65
C PHE A 105 -3.28 -8.34 -1.83
N ALA A 106 -2.98 -9.23 -2.79
CA ALA A 106 -2.19 -8.89 -3.96
C ALA A 106 -2.86 -7.76 -4.77
N ASP A 107 -4.15 -7.89 -5.05
CA ASP A 107 -4.95 -6.88 -5.75
C ASP A 107 -4.86 -5.51 -5.08
N GLU A 108 -4.91 -5.44 -3.75
CA GLU A 108 -4.80 -4.17 -3.03
C GLU A 108 -3.39 -3.59 -3.12
N ILE A 109 -2.36 -4.42 -3.00
CA ILE A 109 -0.97 -3.99 -3.18
C ILE A 109 -0.74 -3.44 -4.60
N GLU A 110 -1.23 -4.14 -5.62
CA GLU A 110 -1.14 -3.69 -7.02
C GLU A 110 -1.92 -2.40 -7.24
N ARG A 111 -3.13 -2.29 -6.67
CA ARG A 111 -3.96 -1.08 -6.73
C ARG A 111 -3.24 0.15 -6.18
N PHE A 112 -2.56 0.03 -5.04
CA PHE A 112 -1.87 1.17 -4.43
C PHE A 112 -0.47 1.45 -4.97
N SER A 113 0.23 0.41 -5.42
CA SER A 113 1.55 0.56 -6.04
C SER A 113 1.48 0.99 -7.50
N GLY A 114 0.33 0.80 -8.16
CA GLY A 114 0.13 1.11 -9.58
C GLY A 114 0.87 0.17 -10.54
N VAL A 115 1.38 -0.97 -10.04
CA VAL A 115 2.12 -1.96 -10.83
C VAL A 115 1.70 -3.37 -10.43
N ASN A 116 1.83 -4.32 -11.35
CA ASN A 116 1.58 -5.73 -11.06
C ASN A 116 2.78 -6.36 -10.34
N MET A 117 2.51 -7.31 -9.46
CA MET A 117 3.52 -8.13 -8.81
C MET A 117 3.94 -9.27 -9.76
N ASP A 118 5.24 -9.54 -9.84
CA ASP A 118 5.75 -10.70 -10.58
C ASP A 118 5.49 -12.00 -9.80
N TYR A 119 5.55 -11.94 -8.47
CA TYR A 119 5.32 -13.07 -7.58
C TYR A 119 4.57 -12.64 -6.31
N VAL A 120 3.73 -13.54 -5.82
CA VAL A 120 3.10 -13.45 -4.49
C VAL A 120 3.50 -14.69 -3.70
N LEU A 121 4.14 -14.48 -2.55
CA LEU A 121 4.63 -15.52 -1.64
C LEU A 121 3.76 -15.64 -0.40
#